data_AF-A0A0D7P1D7-F1
#
_entry.id   AF-A0A0D7P1D7-F1
#
_cell.length_a   1.000
_cell.length_b   1.000
_cell.length_c   1.000
_cell.angle_alpha   90.00
_cell.angle_beta   90.00
_cell.angle_gamma   90.00
#
_symmetry.space_group_name_H-M   'P 1'
#
loop_
_entity.id
_entity.type
_entity.pdbx_description
1 polymer ?
#
loop_
_entity_poly.entity_id
_entity_poly.type
_entity_poly.pdbx_seq_one_letter_code
_entity_poly.pdbx_strand_id
1 'polypeptide(L)'
;MPRRLDHLVICVHDLERAALDWRRLGFNLTPTGVHPFGTSNRLAQFADNFVELLAVTDEALVPAATPGHFSFAAHNREFLTRAEGMSMLVLHSTDAHADAARFRADRIGAYAPFDFGRDAVLPDGGTARVAFSLAFATDPAMPGIAFFTCQQRHPPELFWKPDYQRHANGVLRVIEVVMSTPEPAAHRDFLERLMEGPAELAPDRLTVGDSDNRITLLGPSELARRLPGLANSSAPRFSAARFLVADLDATRRALESNGVSFAMTGGVLLIPPVATHGLALEFVEQEAN
;
A
#
# COMPACT_ATOMS: atom_id res chain seq x y z
N MET A 1 12.85 -12.01 11.80
CA MET A 1 11.48 -12.20 11.29
C MET A 1 11.29 -11.19 10.18
N PRO A 2 10.56 -11.53 9.11
CA PRO A 2 10.32 -10.59 8.02
C PRO A 2 9.67 -9.29 8.53
N ARG A 3 10.01 -8.17 7.90
CA ARG A 3 9.35 -6.88 8.13
C ARG A 3 7.86 -7.00 7.84
N ARG A 4 7.07 -6.23 8.59
CA ARG A 4 5.62 -6.26 8.49
C ARG A 4 5.12 -5.23 7.48
N LEU A 5 4.04 -5.53 6.75
CA LEU A 5 3.31 -4.56 5.94
C LEU A 5 2.80 -3.45 6.87
N ASP A 6 3.09 -2.19 6.55
CA ASP A 6 2.61 -1.02 7.30
C ASP A 6 1.47 -0.33 6.56
N HIS A 7 1.67 0.00 5.28
CA HIS A 7 0.58 0.49 4.45
C HIS A 7 0.87 0.42 2.94
N LEU A 8 -0.18 0.69 2.19
CA LEU A 8 -0.20 0.78 0.74
C LEU A 8 -0.50 2.23 0.37
N VAL A 9 0.27 2.79 -0.56
CA VAL A 9 0.03 4.14 -1.08
C VAL A 9 -0.66 4.01 -2.43
N ILE A 10 -1.95 4.35 -2.47
CA ILE A 10 -2.75 4.38 -3.70
C ILE A 10 -2.86 5.83 -4.15
N CYS A 11 -2.16 6.14 -5.23
CA CYS A 11 -2.09 7.47 -5.78
C CYS A 11 -3.24 7.72 -6.76
N VAL A 12 -3.95 8.81 -6.54
CA VAL A 12 -5.15 9.22 -7.28
C VAL A 12 -5.06 10.70 -7.69
N HIS A 13 -5.77 11.07 -8.74
CA HIS A 13 -5.89 12.46 -9.19
C HIS A 13 -6.85 13.26 -8.31
N ASP A 14 -7.97 12.65 -7.90
CA ASP A 14 -9.00 13.31 -7.09
C ASP A 14 -9.23 12.53 -5.78
N LEU A 15 -8.71 13.10 -4.69
CA LEU A 15 -8.78 12.48 -3.37
C LEU A 15 -10.22 12.38 -2.83
N GLU A 16 -11.08 13.36 -3.11
CA GLU A 16 -12.45 13.33 -2.62
C GLU A 16 -13.29 12.34 -3.40
N ARG A 17 -13.07 12.25 -4.73
CA ARG A 17 -13.69 11.21 -5.54
C ARG A 17 -13.27 9.82 -5.07
N ALA A 18 -11.98 9.60 -4.88
CA ALA A 18 -11.48 8.32 -4.38
C ALA A 18 -12.03 7.98 -3.00
N ALA A 19 -12.18 8.97 -2.12
CA ALA A 19 -12.80 8.78 -0.82
C ALA A 19 -14.27 8.36 -0.92
N LEU A 20 -15.04 8.92 -1.86
CA LEU A 20 -16.43 8.50 -2.10
C LEU A 20 -16.50 7.07 -2.64
N ASP A 21 -15.66 6.75 -3.62
CA ASP A 21 -15.61 5.42 -4.23
C ASP A 21 -15.21 4.36 -3.17
N TRP A 22 -14.18 4.61 -2.35
CA TRP A 22 -13.77 3.71 -1.26
C TRP A 22 -14.80 3.59 -0.14
N ARG A 23 -15.55 4.65 0.19
CA ARG A 23 -16.68 4.53 1.12
C ARG A 23 -17.79 3.64 0.58
N ARG A 24 -18.06 3.69 -0.72
CA ARG A 24 -19.02 2.79 -1.38
C ARG A 24 -18.57 1.33 -1.30
N LEU A 25 -17.26 1.07 -1.25
CA LEU A 25 -16.71 -0.26 -0.96
C LEU A 25 -16.84 -0.67 0.51
N GLY A 26 -17.39 0.18 1.37
CA GLY A 26 -17.63 -0.10 2.79
C GLY A 26 -16.48 0.30 3.73
N PHE A 27 -15.46 1.02 3.25
CA PHE A 27 -14.39 1.53 4.10
C PHE A 27 -14.78 2.81 4.84
N ASN A 28 -14.32 2.91 6.07
CA ASN A 28 -14.35 4.16 6.85
C ASN A 28 -12.99 4.84 6.71
N LEU A 29 -13.00 6.14 6.41
CA LEU A 29 -11.80 6.91 6.10
C LEU A 29 -11.59 8.03 7.11
N THR A 30 -10.32 8.29 7.43
CA THR A 30 -9.93 9.47 8.22
C THR A 30 -10.38 10.78 7.54
N PRO A 31 -10.41 11.90 8.29
CA PRO A 31 -10.33 13.23 7.71
C PRO A 31 -9.09 13.38 6.81
N THR A 32 -9.13 14.39 5.96
CA THR A 32 -8.01 14.70 5.05
C THR A 32 -6.79 15.15 5.85
N GLY A 33 -5.68 14.42 5.72
CA GLY A 33 -4.37 14.84 6.21
C GLY A 33 -3.65 15.62 5.13
N VAL A 34 -2.94 16.69 5.52
CA VAL A 34 -2.13 17.51 4.60
C VAL A 34 -0.67 17.34 4.96
N HIS A 35 0.13 16.93 3.98
CA HIS A 35 1.57 16.84 4.13
C HIS A 35 2.25 18.19 3.83
N PRO A 36 3.35 18.51 4.53
CA PRO A 36 4.05 19.79 4.34
C PRO A 36 4.76 19.92 2.97
N PHE A 37 4.69 18.89 2.14
CA PHE A 37 5.32 18.79 0.82
C PHE A 37 4.29 18.62 -0.32
N GLY A 38 3.07 19.12 -0.14
CA GLY A 38 2.11 19.32 -1.24
C GLY A 38 1.24 18.12 -1.60
N THR A 39 1.23 17.07 -0.78
CA THR A 39 0.29 15.94 -0.94
C THR A 39 -0.74 15.95 0.18
N SER A 40 -1.91 15.38 -0.08
CA SER A 40 -2.94 15.13 0.93
C SER A 40 -3.39 13.68 0.88
N ASN A 41 -3.84 13.16 2.02
CA ASN A 41 -4.26 11.77 2.15
C ASN A 41 -5.56 11.56 2.91
N ARG A 42 -6.14 10.38 2.73
CA ARG A 42 -7.18 9.80 3.59
C ARG A 42 -6.88 8.33 3.81
N LEU A 43 -7.05 7.86 5.04
CA LEU A 43 -6.60 6.54 5.45
C LEU A 43 -7.79 5.63 5.77
N ALA A 44 -7.77 4.41 5.25
CA ALA A 44 -8.55 3.29 5.80
C ALA A 44 -7.65 2.53 6.77
N GLN A 45 -7.84 2.72 8.07
CA GLN A 45 -6.98 2.10 9.08
C GLN A 45 -7.46 0.69 9.38
N PHE A 46 -6.54 -0.19 9.75
CA PHE A 46 -6.85 -1.53 10.25
C PHE A 46 -6.16 -1.73 11.60
N ALA A 47 -6.09 -2.97 12.09
CA ALA A 47 -5.49 -3.26 13.39
C ALA A 47 -4.03 -2.77 13.49
N ASP A 48 -3.23 -3.02 12.45
CA ASP A 48 -1.79 -2.81 12.46
C ASP A 48 -1.22 -2.34 11.10
N ASN A 49 -2.04 -2.25 10.07
CA ASN A 49 -1.70 -1.64 8.79
C ASN A 49 -2.85 -0.78 8.26
N PHE A 50 -2.64 -0.09 7.13
CA PHE A 50 -3.67 0.76 6.55
C PHE A 50 -3.54 0.89 5.03
N VAL A 51 -4.56 1.42 4.38
CA VAL A 51 -4.46 1.95 3.02
C VAL A 51 -4.43 3.47 3.09
N GLU A 52 -3.47 4.07 2.39
CA GLU A 52 -3.38 5.51 2.15
C GLU A 52 -3.89 5.83 0.74
N LEU A 53 -5.03 6.52 0.65
CA LEU A 53 -5.41 7.22 -0.58
C LEU A 53 -4.66 8.55 -0.60
N LEU A 54 -3.92 8.81 -1.66
CA LEU A 54 -2.99 9.94 -1.75
C LEU A 54 -3.20 10.73 -3.05
N ALA A 55 -3.27 12.06 -2.95
CA ALA A 55 -3.21 12.95 -4.11
C ALA A 55 -2.13 14.03 -3.93
N VAL A 56 -1.59 14.52 -5.05
CA VAL A 56 -0.76 15.73 -5.08
C VAL A 56 -1.70 16.92 -5.18
N THR A 57 -1.87 17.66 -4.08
CA THR A 57 -2.89 18.71 -3.96
C THR A 57 -2.33 20.13 -4.04
N ASP A 58 -1.02 20.30 -3.84
CA ASP A 58 -0.34 21.57 -4.00
C ASP A 58 1.03 21.36 -4.65
N GLU A 59 1.10 21.57 -5.96
CA GLU A 59 2.32 21.39 -6.73
C GLU A 59 3.43 22.39 -6.35
N ALA A 60 3.09 23.56 -5.83
CA ALA A 60 4.06 24.59 -5.47
C ALA A 60 4.88 24.18 -4.23
N LEU A 61 4.35 23.28 -3.40
CA LEU A 61 5.04 22.74 -2.22
C LEU A 61 5.87 21.48 -2.52
N VAL A 62 5.85 20.98 -3.76
CA VAL A 62 6.65 19.80 -4.14
C VAL A 62 8.13 20.19 -4.17
N PRO A 63 8.98 19.57 -3.34
CA PRO A 63 10.38 19.94 -3.29
C PRO A 63 11.09 19.57 -4.59
N ALA A 64 12.03 20.42 -5.00
CA ALA A 64 12.90 20.16 -6.14
C ALA A 64 13.74 18.90 -5.90
N ALA A 65 14.02 18.18 -6.99
CA ALA A 65 14.85 16.98 -6.94
C ALA A 65 16.25 17.34 -6.41
N THR A 66 16.68 16.62 -5.37
CA THR A 66 18.00 16.82 -4.75
C THR A 66 18.74 15.48 -4.73
N PRO A 67 20.00 15.40 -5.19
CA PRO A 67 20.77 14.18 -5.14
C PRO A 67 20.80 13.57 -3.73
N GLY A 68 20.62 12.24 -3.67
CA GLY A 68 20.60 11.52 -2.39
C GLY A 68 19.36 11.77 -1.51
N HIS A 69 18.34 12.48 -2.00
CA HIS A 69 17.08 12.66 -1.29
C HIS A 69 15.92 12.18 -2.15
N PHE A 70 15.12 11.25 -1.62
CA PHE A 70 13.91 10.81 -2.30
C PHE A 70 12.81 11.86 -2.12
N SER A 71 12.10 12.21 -3.20
CA SER A 71 10.94 13.11 -3.13
C SER A 71 9.64 12.32 -3.25
N PHE A 72 8.97 12.11 -2.11
CA PHE A 72 7.69 11.40 -2.05
C PHE A 72 6.63 12.04 -2.95
N ALA A 73 6.48 13.36 -2.91
CA ALA A 73 5.49 14.07 -3.71
C ALA A 73 5.83 14.06 -5.20
N ALA A 74 7.09 14.24 -5.58
CA ALA A 74 7.49 14.23 -6.99
C ALA A 74 7.35 12.83 -7.60
N HIS A 75 7.66 11.76 -6.84
CA HIS A 75 7.42 10.37 -7.27
C HIS A 75 5.95 10.13 -7.60
N ASN A 76 5.05 10.54 -6.70
CA ASN A 76 3.62 10.37 -6.89
C ASN A 76 3.05 11.26 -8.02
N ARG A 77 3.56 12.49 -8.17
CA ARG A 77 3.23 13.35 -9.33
C ARG A 77 3.62 12.68 -10.64
N GLU A 78 4.83 12.14 -10.73
CA GLU A 78 5.32 11.43 -11.91
C GLU A 78 4.53 10.14 -12.18
N PHE A 79 4.15 9.41 -11.13
CA PHE A 79 3.29 8.23 -11.24
C PHE A 79 1.96 8.56 -11.92
N LEU A 80 1.30 9.63 -11.48
CA LEU A 80 0.01 10.09 -12.00
C LEU A 80 0.05 10.55 -13.46
N THR A 81 1.22 10.83 -14.04
CA THR A 81 1.30 11.11 -15.50
C THR A 81 0.95 9.90 -16.35
N ARG A 82 1.00 8.69 -15.76
CA ARG A 82 0.77 7.41 -16.44
C ARG A 82 -0.58 6.81 -16.08
N ALA A 83 -0.88 6.71 -14.78
CA ALA A 83 -2.12 6.13 -14.28
C ALA A 83 -2.36 6.45 -12.79
N GLU A 84 -3.61 6.30 -12.34
CA GLU A 84 -3.90 6.03 -10.93
C GLU A 84 -3.56 4.59 -10.58
N GLY A 85 -3.22 4.33 -9.32
CA GLY A 85 -2.74 3.02 -8.88
C GLY A 85 -1.96 3.05 -7.58
N MET A 86 -1.63 1.87 -7.09
CA MET A 86 -0.66 1.77 -6.00
C MET A 86 0.72 2.14 -6.52
N SER A 87 1.31 3.18 -5.94
CA SER A 87 2.61 3.75 -6.34
C SER A 87 3.74 3.32 -5.40
N MET A 88 3.41 2.97 -4.15
CA MET A 88 4.40 2.61 -3.15
C MET A 88 3.88 1.55 -2.17
N LEU A 89 4.79 0.70 -1.70
CA LEU A 89 4.57 -0.23 -0.60
C LEU A 89 5.41 0.15 0.62
N VAL A 90 4.80 0.08 1.79
CA VAL A 90 5.41 0.52 3.04
C VAL A 90 5.50 -0.61 4.03
N LEU A 91 6.66 -0.71 4.67
CA LEU A 91 6.93 -1.69 5.73
C LEU A 91 7.14 -1.01 7.08
N HIS A 92 6.83 -1.72 8.15
CA HIS A 92 6.94 -1.19 9.50
C HIS A 92 8.41 -1.04 9.90
N SER A 93 8.73 0.03 10.61
CA SER A 93 10.04 0.24 11.22
C SER A 93 9.95 0.67 12.68
N THR A 94 10.92 0.22 13.46
CA THR A 94 11.20 0.75 14.80
C THR A 94 12.36 1.76 14.81
N ASP A 95 13.14 1.83 13.73
CA ASP A 95 14.27 2.75 13.52
C ASP A 95 14.52 2.95 12.02
N ALA A 96 13.86 3.95 11.43
CA ALA A 96 13.98 4.20 9.99
C ALA A 96 15.37 4.75 9.61
N HIS A 97 16.11 5.37 10.54
CA HIS A 97 17.46 5.84 10.26
C HIS A 97 18.44 4.66 10.13
N ALA A 98 18.31 3.66 10.99
CA ALA A 98 19.06 2.40 10.87
C ALA A 98 18.66 1.62 9.60
N ASP A 99 17.38 1.64 9.22
CA ASP A 99 16.93 1.06 7.95
C ASP A 99 17.57 1.74 6.73
N ALA A 100 17.64 3.07 6.70
CA ALA A 100 18.27 3.81 5.60
C ALA A 100 19.77 3.47 5.48
N ALA A 101 20.47 3.33 6.61
CA ALA A 101 21.86 2.89 6.62
C ALA A 101 22.03 1.45 6.07
N ARG A 102 21.11 0.54 6.43
CA ARG A 102 21.07 -0.83 5.92
C ARG A 102 20.78 -0.87 4.42
N PHE A 103 19.77 -0.14 3.95
CA PHE A 103 19.45 -0.03 2.53
C PHE A 103 20.63 0.48 1.68
N ARG A 104 21.43 1.40 2.24
CA ARG A 104 22.66 1.87 1.61
C ARG A 104 23.72 0.79 1.51
N ALA A 105 23.96 0.05 2.59
CA ALA A 105 24.92 -1.06 2.61
C ALA A 105 24.50 -2.16 1.63
N ASP A 106 23.20 -2.44 1.58
CA ASP A 106 22.57 -3.47 0.75
C ASP A 106 22.32 -3.02 -0.69
N ARG A 107 22.63 -1.76 -1.04
CA ARG A 107 22.47 -1.17 -2.37
C ARG A 107 21.04 -1.25 -2.93
N ILE A 108 20.04 -1.23 -2.05
CA ILE A 108 18.61 -1.16 -2.42
C ILE A 108 18.02 0.23 -2.18
N GLY A 109 18.81 1.16 -1.67
CA GLY A 109 18.45 2.58 -1.55
C GLY A 109 19.64 3.37 -1.02
N ALA A 110 19.87 4.59 -1.52
CA ALA A 110 20.99 5.44 -1.07
C ALA A 110 20.53 6.83 -0.62
N TYR A 111 19.25 6.93 -0.26
CA TYR A 111 18.58 8.16 0.13
C TYR A 111 18.85 8.49 1.60
N ALA A 112 18.93 9.77 1.94
CA ALA A 112 18.88 10.22 3.31
C ALA A 112 17.52 9.85 3.96
N PRO A 113 17.48 9.59 5.28
CA PRO A 113 16.22 9.46 6.01
C PRO A 113 15.31 10.66 5.78
N PHE A 114 14.01 10.42 5.66
CA PHE A 114 13.02 11.46 5.43
C PHE A 114 12.18 11.65 6.68
N ASP A 115 12.40 12.78 7.36
CA ASP A 115 11.74 13.14 8.60
C ASP A 115 10.68 14.21 8.37
N PHE A 116 9.45 13.98 8.83
CA PHE A 116 8.40 14.99 8.77
C PHE A 116 7.39 14.84 9.90
N GLY A 117 6.52 15.84 10.03
CA GLY A 117 5.34 15.76 10.86
C GLY A 117 4.22 16.60 10.29
N ARG A 118 3.00 16.29 10.70
CA ARG A 118 1.79 17.03 10.33
C ARG A 118 0.82 17.06 11.50
N ASP A 119 -0.12 17.99 11.42
CA ASP A 119 -1.21 18.02 12.38
C ASP A 119 -2.29 17.04 11.91
N ALA A 120 -2.86 16.33 12.87
CA ALA A 120 -3.96 15.39 12.67
C ALA A 120 -5.19 15.95 13.38
N VAL A 121 -6.30 16.01 12.66
CA VAL A 121 -7.61 16.33 13.24
C VAL A 121 -8.13 15.09 13.96
N LEU A 122 -8.44 15.24 15.23
CA LEU A 122 -8.98 14.19 16.09
C LEU A 122 -10.51 14.08 15.92
N PRO A 123 -11.11 12.92 16.24
CA PRO A 123 -12.57 12.73 16.13
C PRO A 123 -13.41 13.72 16.97
N ASP A 124 -12.86 14.25 18.06
CA ASP A 124 -13.48 15.26 18.92
C ASP A 124 -13.33 16.70 18.39
N GLY A 125 -12.67 16.88 17.23
CA GLY A 125 -12.37 18.17 16.63
C GLY A 125 -11.07 18.82 17.13
N GLY A 126 -10.35 18.19 18.06
CA GLY A 126 -9.02 18.63 18.50
C GLY A 126 -7.93 18.42 17.44
N THR A 127 -6.73 18.91 17.72
CA THR A 127 -5.54 18.67 16.88
C THR A 127 -4.45 17.98 17.68
N ALA A 128 -3.75 17.04 17.04
CA ALA A 128 -2.56 16.39 17.58
C ALA A 128 -1.42 16.42 16.56
N ARG A 129 -0.19 16.57 17.05
CA ARG A 129 1.00 16.49 16.19
C ARG A 129 1.43 15.03 16.03
N VAL A 130 1.48 14.55 14.79
CA VAL A 130 2.07 13.26 14.43
C VAL A 130 3.36 13.47 13.66
N ALA A 131 4.35 12.62 13.91
CA ALA A 131 5.67 12.69 13.30
C ALA A 131 6.13 11.30 12.82
N PHE A 132 6.87 11.27 11.72
CA PHE A 132 7.31 10.06 11.04
C PHE A 132 8.76 10.20 10.59
N SER A 133 9.44 9.06 10.49
CA SER A 133 10.73 8.91 9.80
C SER A 133 10.60 7.81 8.76
N LEU A 134 11.08 8.07 7.54
CA LEU A 134 11.00 7.12 6.43
C LEU A 134 12.39 6.75 5.90
N ALA A 135 12.56 5.50 5.48
CA ALA A 135 13.73 5.03 4.74
C ALA A 135 13.31 4.52 3.37
N PHE A 136 13.75 5.17 2.30
CA PHE A 136 13.34 4.78 0.94
C PHE A 136 14.26 3.70 0.34
N ALA A 137 13.65 2.79 -0.41
CA ALA A 137 14.28 1.77 -1.23
C ALA A 137 13.65 1.74 -2.63
N THR A 138 14.48 1.51 -3.64
CA THR A 138 14.07 1.47 -5.06
C THR A 138 14.84 0.38 -5.80
N ASP A 139 14.19 -0.24 -6.77
CA ASP A 139 14.81 -1.17 -7.71
C ASP A 139 14.75 -0.54 -9.11
N PRO A 140 15.89 -0.31 -9.79
CA PRO A 140 15.90 0.17 -11.18
C PRO A 140 15.12 -0.72 -12.15
N ALA A 141 14.95 -2.01 -11.84
CA ALA A 141 14.13 -2.94 -12.62
C ALA A 141 12.62 -2.75 -12.39
N MET A 142 12.21 -1.94 -11.40
CA MET A 142 10.82 -1.63 -11.09
C MET A 142 10.53 -0.11 -11.27
N PRO A 143 10.68 0.44 -12.49
CA PRO A 143 10.55 1.87 -12.70
C PRO A 143 9.13 2.36 -12.38
N GLY A 144 9.05 3.37 -11.51
CA GLY A 144 7.80 4.03 -11.17
C GLY A 144 7.07 3.49 -9.95
N ILE A 145 7.56 2.42 -9.32
CA ILE A 145 7.12 2.06 -7.96
C ILE A 145 8.29 2.24 -6.99
N ALA A 146 7.97 2.49 -5.74
CA ALA A 146 8.97 2.67 -4.69
C ALA A 146 8.55 1.96 -3.41
N PHE A 147 9.51 1.72 -2.54
CA PHE A 147 9.31 1.09 -1.25
C PHE A 147 9.87 2.00 -0.17
N PHE A 148 9.30 1.93 1.03
CA PHE A 148 9.97 2.52 2.19
C PHE A 148 9.61 1.81 3.48
N THR A 149 10.44 1.99 4.50
CA THR A 149 10.02 1.68 5.86
C THR A 149 9.53 2.95 6.56
N CYS A 150 8.55 2.81 7.45
CA CYS A 150 7.92 3.90 8.18
C CYS A 150 8.05 3.67 9.69
N GLN A 151 8.65 4.64 10.38
CA GLN A 151 8.69 4.70 11.83
C GLN A 151 7.74 5.81 12.30
N GLN A 152 6.71 5.45 13.06
CA GLN A 152 5.84 6.40 13.75
C GLN A 152 6.55 6.91 15.01
N ARG A 153 6.80 8.23 15.10
CA ARG A 153 7.52 8.90 16.20
C ARG A 153 6.59 9.63 17.16
N HIS A 154 5.44 9.03 17.44
CA HIS A 154 4.40 9.60 18.29
C HIS A 154 3.65 8.46 19.00
N PRO A 155 2.95 8.73 20.12
CA PRO A 155 2.10 7.74 20.77
C PRO A 155 1.06 7.17 19.78
N PRO A 156 0.90 5.84 19.68
CA PRO A 156 0.03 5.21 18.68
C PRO A 156 -1.40 5.73 18.68
N GLU A 157 -1.95 6.03 19.85
CA GLU A 157 -3.31 6.53 20.03
C GLU A 157 -3.56 7.89 19.37
N LEU A 158 -2.52 8.65 19.00
CA LEU A 158 -2.68 9.90 18.26
C LEU A 158 -3.01 9.67 16.78
N PHE A 159 -2.55 8.55 16.21
CA PHE A 159 -2.75 8.21 14.80
C PHE A 159 -3.82 7.15 14.59
N TRP A 160 -3.78 6.07 15.35
CA TRP A 160 -4.70 4.94 15.23
C TRP A 160 -6.00 5.22 15.96
N LYS A 161 -7.12 5.26 15.24
CA LYS A 161 -8.45 5.51 15.82
C LYS A 161 -9.38 4.33 15.56
N PRO A 162 -10.03 3.79 16.61
CA PRO A 162 -10.98 2.68 16.46
C PRO A 162 -12.10 2.95 15.44
N ASP A 163 -12.53 4.21 15.28
CA ASP A 163 -13.60 4.59 14.36
C ASP A 163 -13.20 4.43 12.88
N TYR A 164 -11.90 4.52 12.57
CA TYR A 164 -11.37 4.29 11.23
C TYR A 164 -10.88 2.87 11.01
N GLN A 165 -11.01 1.99 12.02
CA GLN A 165 -10.65 0.56 11.95
C GLN A 165 -11.85 -0.38 11.80
N ARG A 166 -13.06 0.13 12.00
CA ARG A 166 -14.30 -0.63 11.78
C ARG A 166 -14.85 -0.30 10.41
N HIS A 167 -15.11 -1.31 9.59
CA HIS A 167 -15.57 -1.15 8.21
C HIS A 167 -16.84 -1.95 7.97
N ALA A 168 -17.77 -1.41 7.16
CA ALA A 168 -19.00 -2.09 6.79
C ALA A 168 -18.74 -3.34 5.94
N ASN A 169 -17.61 -3.36 5.22
CA ASN A 169 -17.16 -4.52 4.44
C ASN A 169 -16.43 -5.58 5.29
N GLY A 170 -16.26 -5.37 6.60
CA GLY A 170 -15.70 -6.36 7.52
C GLY A 170 -14.19 -6.61 7.39
N VAL A 171 -13.45 -5.76 6.65
CA VAL A 171 -11.98 -5.88 6.55
C VAL A 171 -11.32 -5.67 7.90
N LEU A 172 -10.35 -6.53 8.20
CA LEU A 172 -9.59 -6.55 9.44
C LEU A 172 -8.14 -6.10 9.29
N ARG A 173 -7.51 -6.41 8.14
CA ARG A 173 -6.11 -6.06 7.80
C ARG A 173 -5.81 -6.39 6.35
N VAL A 174 -4.74 -5.80 5.81
CA VAL A 174 -4.10 -6.27 4.57
C VAL A 174 -3.14 -7.41 4.93
N ILE A 175 -3.19 -8.51 4.18
CA ILE A 175 -2.33 -9.68 4.43
C ILE A 175 -1.35 -9.98 3.30
N GLU A 176 -1.60 -9.46 2.10
CA GLU A 176 -0.73 -9.69 0.96
C GLU A 176 -0.79 -8.54 -0.03
N VAL A 177 0.36 -8.20 -0.58
CA VAL A 177 0.48 -7.32 -1.76
C VAL A 177 0.97 -8.15 -2.94
N VAL A 178 0.23 -8.09 -4.04
CA VAL A 178 0.50 -8.82 -5.27
C VAL A 178 1.05 -7.87 -6.31
N MET A 179 2.21 -8.22 -6.85
CA MET A 179 2.87 -7.53 -7.94
C MET A 179 2.88 -8.40 -9.18
N SER A 180 2.85 -7.79 -10.35
CA SER A 180 3.08 -8.47 -11.63
C SER A 180 4.42 -8.04 -12.20
N THR A 181 5.19 -8.97 -12.77
CA THR A 181 6.47 -8.70 -13.46
C THR A 181 6.72 -9.77 -14.52
N PRO A 182 7.39 -9.51 -15.65
CA PRO A 182 7.76 -10.56 -16.59
C PRO A 182 8.68 -11.65 -16.02
N GLU A 183 9.49 -11.32 -15.01
CA GLU A 183 10.54 -12.21 -14.49
C GLU A 183 10.58 -12.13 -12.94
N PRO A 184 9.71 -12.87 -12.21
CA PRO A 184 9.64 -12.81 -10.75
C PRO A 184 10.98 -13.10 -10.05
N ALA A 185 11.75 -14.04 -10.58
CA ALA A 185 13.03 -14.47 -10.01
C ALA A 185 14.08 -13.34 -9.98
N ALA A 186 14.02 -12.39 -10.92
CA ALA A 186 14.98 -11.28 -11.03
C ALA A 186 14.93 -10.32 -9.83
N HIS A 187 13.82 -10.28 -9.09
CA HIS A 187 13.61 -9.35 -7.98
C HIS A 187 13.84 -9.98 -6.60
N ARG A 188 14.31 -11.24 -6.56
CA ARG A 188 14.56 -11.98 -5.33
C ARG A 188 15.45 -11.22 -4.36
N ASP A 189 16.65 -10.86 -4.79
CA ASP A 189 17.64 -10.21 -3.92
C ASP A 189 17.12 -8.90 -3.31
N PHE A 190 16.40 -8.10 -4.10
CA PHE A 190 15.81 -6.85 -3.65
C PHE A 190 14.77 -7.11 -2.55
N LEU A 191 13.86 -8.05 -2.76
CA LEU A 191 12.78 -8.34 -1.82
C LEU A 191 13.26 -9.04 -0.55
N GLU A 192 14.25 -9.93 -0.64
CA GLU A 192 14.85 -10.55 0.54
C GLU A 192 15.51 -9.49 1.46
N ARG A 193 16.21 -8.52 0.88
CA ARG A 193 16.81 -7.39 1.62
C ARG A 193 15.75 -6.41 2.17
N LEU A 194 14.72 -6.14 1.37
CA LEU A 194 13.62 -5.25 1.78
C LEU A 194 12.78 -5.87 2.89
N MET A 195 12.48 -7.17 2.83
CA MET A 195 11.66 -7.85 3.84
C MET A 195 12.48 -8.42 4.99
N GLU A 196 13.82 -8.51 4.89
CA GLU A 196 14.66 -9.19 5.89
C GLU A 196 14.22 -10.64 6.14
N GLY A 197 13.87 -11.32 5.06
CA GLY A 197 13.34 -12.68 5.09
C GLY A 197 13.60 -13.43 3.79
N PRO A 198 13.63 -14.77 3.83
CA PRO A 198 13.88 -15.57 2.65
C PRO A 198 12.72 -15.48 1.67
N ALA A 199 13.04 -15.49 0.38
CA ALA A 199 12.05 -15.65 -0.67
C ALA A 199 11.91 -17.12 -1.06
N GLU A 200 10.67 -17.53 -1.32
CA GLU A 200 10.34 -18.81 -1.92
C GLU A 200 10.07 -18.61 -3.42
N LEU A 201 10.77 -19.37 -4.25
CA LEU A 201 10.59 -19.36 -5.70
C LEU A 201 9.79 -20.59 -6.12
N ALA A 202 8.78 -20.36 -6.96
CA ALA A 202 8.01 -21.37 -7.66
C ALA A 202 7.97 -21.02 -9.17
N PRO A 203 7.50 -21.93 -10.04
CA PRO A 203 7.33 -21.60 -11.46
C PRO A 203 6.49 -20.32 -11.62
N ASP A 204 7.08 -19.32 -12.27
CA ASP A 204 6.44 -18.03 -12.59
C ASP A 204 5.91 -17.25 -11.37
N ARG A 205 6.46 -17.52 -10.17
CA ARG A 205 6.04 -16.89 -8.91
C ARG A 205 7.19 -16.77 -7.92
N LEU A 206 7.26 -15.65 -7.22
CA LEU A 206 8.15 -15.42 -6.09
C LEU A 206 7.33 -14.90 -4.90
N THR A 207 7.55 -15.43 -3.71
CA THR A 207 6.86 -15.01 -2.47
C THR A 207 7.86 -14.70 -1.37
N VAL A 208 7.63 -13.63 -0.60
CA VAL A 208 8.43 -13.28 0.57
C VAL A 208 7.51 -12.96 1.75
N GLY A 209 7.75 -13.58 2.90
CA GLY A 209 6.93 -13.43 4.10
C GLY A 209 5.90 -14.55 4.29
N ASP A 210 5.10 -14.42 5.36
CA ASP A 210 4.18 -15.46 5.84
C ASP A 210 2.74 -15.24 5.37
N SER A 211 1.82 -16.14 5.73
CA SER A 211 0.46 -16.16 5.17
C SER A 211 -0.35 -14.87 5.38
N ASP A 212 -0.07 -14.17 6.48
CA ASP A 212 -0.72 -12.94 6.89
C ASP A 212 0.14 -11.67 6.74
N ASN A 213 1.31 -11.80 6.10
CA ASN A 213 2.27 -10.72 5.89
C ASN A 213 3.17 -11.03 4.68
N ARG A 214 2.62 -10.90 3.46
CA ARG A 214 3.28 -11.37 2.24
C ARG A 214 3.43 -10.33 1.14
N ILE A 215 4.54 -10.41 0.42
CA ILE A 215 4.69 -9.86 -0.93
C ILE A 215 4.75 -11.03 -1.90
N THR A 216 3.93 -10.99 -2.96
CA THR A 216 3.92 -12.00 -4.01
C THR A 216 4.13 -11.35 -5.37
N LEU A 217 5.15 -11.79 -6.10
CA LEU A 217 5.38 -11.42 -7.50
C LEU A 217 4.89 -12.56 -8.39
N LEU A 218 4.03 -12.23 -9.33
CA LEU A 218 3.48 -13.14 -10.32
C LEU A 218 4.02 -12.79 -11.70
N GLY A 219 4.47 -13.81 -12.42
CA GLY A 219 4.71 -13.71 -13.84
C GLY A 219 3.45 -13.91 -14.67
N PRO A 220 3.56 -13.84 -16.00
CA PRO A 220 2.41 -13.74 -16.89
C PRO A 220 1.39 -14.88 -16.75
N SER A 221 1.84 -16.11 -16.52
CA SER A 221 0.96 -17.29 -16.42
C SER A 221 0.23 -17.33 -15.08
N GLU A 222 0.92 -17.03 -13.98
CA GLU A 222 0.33 -16.99 -12.65
C GLU A 222 -0.60 -15.78 -12.48
N LEU A 223 -0.26 -14.65 -13.08
CA LEU A 223 -1.10 -13.45 -13.09
C LEU A 223 -2.41 -13.70 -13.82
N ALA A 224 -2.36 -14.28 -15.02
CA ALA A 224 -3.55 -14.59 -15.81
C ALA A 224 -4.50 -15.55 -15.07
N ARG A 225 -3.95 -16.46 -14.25
CA ARG A 225 -4.75 -17.37 -13.42
C ARG A 225 -5.37 -16.68 -12.22
N ARG A 226 -4.63 -15.81 -11.51
CA ARG A 226 -5.10 -15.17 -10.28
C ARG A 226 -6.04 -13.99 -10.54
N LEU A 227 -5.72 -13.17 -11.54
CA LEU A 227 -6.42 -11.92 -11.88
C LEU A 227 -6.86 -11.95 -13.36
N PRO A 228 -7.85 -12.78 -13.72
CA PRO A 228 -8.31 -12.90 -15.10
C PRO A 228 -8.80 -11.55 -15.64
N GLY A 229 -8.35 -11.19 -16.85
CA GLY A 229 -8.68 -9.92 -17.49
C GLY A 229 -7.75 -8.76 -17.16
N LEU A 230 -6.82 -8.92 -16.20
CA LEU A 230 -5.77 -7.94 -16.00
C LEU A 230 -4.67 -8.11 -17.07
N ALA A 231 -4.47 -7.09 -17.90
CA ALA A 231 -3.48 -7.13 -18.96
C ALA A 231 -2.06 -7.28 -18.41
N ASN A 232 -1.26 -8.16 -19.03
CA ASN A 232 0.17 -8.24 -18.74
C ASN A 232 0.85 -6.89 -19.01
N SER A 233 1.82 -6.55 -18.17
CA SER A 233 2.68 -5.37 -18.35
C SER A 233 4.11 -5.83 -18.57
N SER A 234 4.83 -5.10 -19.42
CA SER A 234 6.28 -5.27 -19.61
C SER A 234 7.08 -4.72 -18.43
N ALA A 235 6.49 -3.86 -17.59
CA ALA A 235 7.11 -3.31 -16.39
C ALA A 235 6.45 -3.85 -15.11
N PRO A 236 7.22 -4.05 -14.03
CA PRO A 236 6.67 -4.39 -12.74
C PRO A 236 5.66 -3.37 -12.22
N ARG A 237 4.58 -3.84 -11.60
CA ARG A 237 3.57 -2.99 -10.94
C ARG A 237 2.87 -3.72 -9.81
N PHE A 238 2.34 -2.97 -8.85
CA PHE A 238 1.35 -3.49 -7.92
C PHE A 238 0.04 -3.78 -8.67
N SER A 239 -0.50 -4.99 -8.51
CA SER A 239 -1.66 -5.47 -9.26
C SER A 239 -2.85 -5.80 -8.37
N ALA A 240 -2.62 -6.26 -7.14
CA ALA A 240 -3.70 -6.47 -6.18
C ALA A 240 -3.22 -6.31 -4.73
N ALA A 241 -4.18 -6.08 -3.83
CA ALA A 241 -4.02 -6.24 -2.40
C ALA A 241 -5.06 -7.23 -1.88
N ARG A 242 -4.64 -8.13 -0.98
CA ARG A 242 -5.54 -9.08 -0.31
C ARG A 242 -5.83 -8.63 1.10
N PHE A 243 -7.11 -8.56 1.40
CA PHE A 243 -7.67 -8.16 2.68
C PHE A 243 -8.25 -9.38 3.39
N LEU A 244 -7.91 -9.51 4.66
CA LEU A 244 -8.56 -10.45 5.55
C LEU A 244 -9.89 -9.85 6.02
N VAL A 245 -10.97 -10.61 5.93
CA VAL A 245 -12.29 -10.26 6.47
C VAL A 245 -12.74 -11.25 7.52
N ALA A 246 -13.61 -10.80 8.43
CA ALA A 246 -14.17 -11.67 9.48
C ALA A 246 -15.24 -12.63 8.97
N ASP A 247 -16.03 -12.20 7.99
CA ASP A 247 -17.14 -12.96 7.38
C ASP A 247 -17.23 -12.56 5.89
N LEU A 248 -16.78 -13.44 4.99
CA LEU A 248 -16.76 -13.14 3.56
C LEU A 248 -18.17 -12.97 2.98
N ASP A 249 -19.14 -13.68 3.53
CA ASP A 249 -20.53 -13.61 3.13
C ASP A 249 -21.18 -12.28 3.58
N ALA A 250 -20.78 -11.76 4.75
CA ALA A 250 -21.14 -10.41 5.18
C ALA A 250 -20.52 -9.34 4.30
N THR A 251 -19.23 -9.47 3.94
CA THR A 251 -18.57 -8.59 2.97
C THR A 251 -19.33 -8.56 1.65
N ARG A 252 -19.70 -9.74 1.12
CA ARG A 252 -20.48 -9.87 -0.11
C ARG A 252 -21.80 -9.11 -0.03
N ARG A 253 -22.60 -9.34 1.02
CA ARG A 253 -23.88 -8.66 1.23
C ARG A 253 -23.73 -7.14 1.33
N ALA A 254 -22.69 -6.66 2.02
CA ALA A 254 -22.41 -5.23 2.13
C ALA A 254 -22.12 -4.61 0.75
N LEU A 255 -21.28 -5.24 -0.06
CA LEU A 255 -20.95 -4.78 -1.41
C LEU A 255 -22.17 -4.82 -2.35
N GLU A 256 -22.98 -5.88 -2.31
CA GLU A 256 -24.25 -5.98 -3.05
C GLU A 256 -25.21 -4.85 -2.68
N SER A 257 -25.36 -4.57 -1.38
CA SER A 257 -26.24 -3.50 -0.90
C SER A 257 -25.79 -2.10 -1.34
N ASN A 258 -24.48 -1.93 -1.54
CA ASN A 258 -23.88 -0.71 -2.06
C ASN A 258 -23.83 -0.66 -3.60
N GLY A 259 -24.40 -1.68 -4.28
CA GLY A 259 -24.39 -1.81 -5.73
C GLY A 259 -22.99 -1.86 -6.32
N VAL A 260 -22.05 -2.53 -5.63
CA VAL A 260 -20.67 -2.73 -6.11
C VAL A 260 -20.59 -4.07 -6.82
N SER A 261 -20.09 -4.06 -8.06
CA SER A 261 -19.82 -5.28 -8.81
C SER A 261 -18.52 -5.95 -8.34
N PHE A 262 -18.56 -7.26 -8.16
CA PHE A 262 -17.40 -8.09 -7.83
C PHE A 262 -17.52 -9.44 -8.53
N ALA A 263 -16.41 -10.18 -8.59
CA ALA A 263 -16.38 -11.57 -9.03
C ALA A 263 -16.09 -12.49 -7.83
N MET A 264 -16.60 -13.71 -7.89
CA MET A 264 -16.27 -14.78 -6.93
C MET A 264 -15.44 -15.85 -7.64
N THR A 265 -14.29 -16.18 -7.07
CA THR A 265 -13.43 -17.28 -7.53
C THR A 265 -13.05 -18.15 -6.34
N GLY A 266 -13.78 -19.25 -6.13
CA GLY A 266 -13.65 -20.05 -4.91
C GLY A 266 -13.98 -19.22 -3.66
N GLY A 267 -13.12 -19.26 -2.65
CA GLY A 267 -13.23 -18.47 -1.42
C GLY A 267 -12.67 -17.03 -1.51
N VAL A 268 -12.55 -16.47 -2.73
CA VAL A 268 -12.02 -15.12 -2.94
C VAL A 268 -13.08 -14.26 -3.61
N LEU A 269 -13.39 -13.12 -2.99
CA LEU A 269 -14.16 -12.03 -3.60
C LEU A 269 -13.17 -11.04 -4.22
N LEU A 270 -13.33 -10.75 -5.51
CA LEU A 270 -12.44 -9.90 -6.28
C LEU A 270 -13.17 -8.65 -6.80
N ILE A 271 -12.64 -7.47 -6.46
CA ILE A 271 -13.04 -6.19 -7.05
C ILE A 271 -11.99 -5.79 -8.10
N PRO A 272 -12.41 -5.50 -9.35
CA PRO A 272 -11.48 -5.20 -10.43
C PRO A 272 -10.81 -3.82 -10.23
N PRO A 273 -9.57 -3.63 -10.74
CA PRO A 273 -8.80 -2.39 -10.57
C PRO A 273 -9.52 -1.11 -10.97
N VAL A 274 -10.38 -1.17 -11.98
CA VAL A 274 -11.12 0.00 -12.50
C VAL A 274 -12.06 0.61 -11.45
N ALA A 275 -12.54 -0.19 -10.49
CA ALA A 275 -13.45 0.27 -9.44
C ALA A 275 -12.70 0.84 -8.22
N THR A 276 -11.37 0.75 -8.21
CA THR A 276 -10.52 0.90 -7.01
C THR A 276 -9.24 1.69 -7.33
N HIS A 277 -9.29 2.52 -8.36
CA HIS A 277 -8.18 3.39 -8.79
C HIS A 277 -6.90 2.62 -9.14
N GLY A 278 -7.01 1.57 -9.93
CA GLY A 278 -5.87 0.88 -10.53
C GLY A 278 -5.28 -0.28 -9.73
N LEU A 279 -5.86 -0.65 -8.58
CA LEU A 279 -5.43 -1.78 -7.76
C LEU A 279 -6.57 -2.77 -7.51
N ALA A 280 -6.45 -4.04 -7.93
CA ALA A 280 -7.49 -5.02 -7.59
C ALA A 280 -7.55 -5.28 -6.07
N LEU A 281 -8.75 -5.48 -5.53
CA LEU A 281 -8.92 -5.83 -4.12
C LEU A 281 -9.47 -7.25 -4.01
N GLU A 282 -8.72 -8.12 -3.35
CA GLU A 282 -9.14 -9.48 -3.01
C GLU A 282 -9.59 -9.52 -1.54
N PHE A 283 -10.77 -10.02 -1.25
CA PHE A 283 -11.25 -10.25 0.12
C PHE A 283 -11.31 -11.74 0.36
N VAL A 284 -10.73 -12.18 1.49
CA VAL A 284 -10.69 -13.58 1.90
C VAL A 284 -10.99 -13.69 3.39
N GLU A 285 -11.66 -14.77 3.76
CA GLU A 285 -11.81 -15.16 5.16
C GLU A 285 -10.59 -15.95 5.62
N GLN A 286 -10.31 -15.98 6.92
CA GLN A 286 -9.28 -16.86 7.46
C GLN A 286 -9.72 -18.30 7.26
N GLU A 287 -8.91 -19.14 6.63
CA GLU A 287 -9.17 -20.57 6.59
C GLU A 287 -9.21 -21.10 8.03
N ALA A 288 -10.30 -21.76 8.41
CA ALA A 288 -10.39 -22.43 9.69
C ALA A 288 -9.33 -23.56 9.70
N ASN A 289 -8.29 -23.39 10.52
CA ASN A 289 -7.31 -24.45 10.79
C ASN A 289 -7.98 -25.70 11.39
#